data_AF-A0A9R0S4E7-F1
#
_entry.id   AF-A0A9R0S4E7-F1
#
_cell.length_a   1.000
_cell.length_b   1.000
_cell.length_c   1.000
_cell.angle_alpha   90.00
_cell.angle_beta   90.00
_cell.angle_gamma   90.00
#
_symmetry.space_group_name_H-M   'P 1'
#
loop_
_entity.id
_entity.type
_entity.pdbx_description
1 polymer ?
#
loop_
_entity_poly.entity_id
_entity_poly.type
_entity_poly.pdbx_seq_one_letter_code
_entity_poly.pdbx_strand_id
1 'polypeptide(L)'
;MATLGFQVFLQAVEKLVVNVTPDKLSPPQLMWLYSIMIFATVVKLALWFYCRTSGNNIVRAYAKDHYFDVVTNVVGLAAAVLGDMFYWWIDPVGAIVLAVYTITNWSGTVWENAVSLVGESAPPEMLQKLTYLAIRHDPQIKRVDTVRAYTFGVLYFVSILSSRRTCHSRRRMPLENHSR
;
A
#
# COMPACT_ATOMS: atom_id res chain seq x y z
N MET A 1 8.18 0.48 8.07
CA MET A 1 7.47 1.30 9.05
C MET A 1 6.83 0.47 10.14
N ALA A 2 6.01 -0.56 9.84
CA ALA A 2 5.53 -1.51 10.86
C ALA A 2 6.67 -2.21 11.63
N THR A 3 7.75 -2.60 10.95
CA THR A 3 8.96 -3.18 11.57
C THR A 3 9.66 -2.21 12.52
N LEU A 4 9.79 -0.94 12.14
CA LEU A 4 10.35 0.12 12.98
C LEU A 4 9.47 0.39 14.21
N GLY A 5 8.14 0.44 14.02
CA GLY A 5 7.20 0.57 15.14
C GLY A 5 7.32 -0.58 16.14
N PHE A 6 7.48 -1.81 15.66
CA PHE A 6 7.72 -2.98 16.52
C PHE A 6 9.06 -2.90 17.26
N GLN A 7 10.12 -2.45 16.60
CA GLN A 7 11.42 -2.23 17.24
C GLN A 7 11.34 -1.18 18.36
N VAL A 8 10.70 -0.04 18.09
CA VAL A 8 10.50 1.03 19.08
C VAL A 8 9.67 0.51 20.26
N PHE A 9 8.63 -0.28 20.00
CA PHE A 9 7.83 -0.90 21.05
C PHE A 9 8.69 -1.79 21.97
N LEU A 10 9.48 -2.71 21.40
CA LEU A 10 10.34 -3.59 22.19
C LEU A 10 11.37 -2.80 23.01
N GLN A 11 12.01 -1.80 22.40
CA GLN A 11 12.97 -0.94 23.10
C GLN A 11 12.33 -0.14 24.23
N ALA A 12 11.11 0.36 24.04
CA ALA A 12 10.39 1.11 25.06
C ALA A 12 9.98 0.21 26.24
N VAL A 13 9.51 -1.02 25.96
CA VAL A 13 9.20 -2.02 26.99
C VAL A 13 10.46 -2.42 27.76
N GLU A 14 11.56 -2.67 27.07
CA GLU A 14 12.84 -3.00 27.71
C GLU A 14 13.32 -1.87 28.62
N LYS A 15 13.27 -0.61 28.15
CA LYS A 15 13.59 0.56 28.99
C LYS A 15 12.71 0.67 30.23
N LEU A 16 11.43 0.32 30.12
CA LEU A 16 10.50 0.36 31.24
C LEU A 16 10.77 -0.75 32.27
N VAL A 17 11.15 -1.95 31.82
CA VAL A 17 11.38 -3.12 32.68
C VAL A 17 12.76 -3.11 33.34
N VAL A 18 13.81 -2.80 32.59
CA VAL A 18 15.20 -2.88 33.09
C VAL A 18 15.58 -1.61 33.88
N ASN A 19 14.77 -0.55 33.81
CA ASN A 19 15.01 0.75 34.46
C ASN A 19 16.42 1.31 34.20
N VAL A 20 17.02 0.93 33.06
CA VAL A 20 18.30 1.45 32.61
C VAL A 20 18.00 2.81 31.99
N THR A 21 18.24 3.87 32.75
CA THR A 21 18.32 5.20 32.19
C THR A 21 19.56 5.23 31.28
N PRO A 22 19.41 5.31 29.95
CA PRO A 22 20.58 5.49 29.09
C PRO A 22 21.25 6.82 29.46
N ASP A 23 22.58 6.88 29.32
CA ASP A 23 23.34 8.10 29.54
C ASP A 23 22.70 9.26 28.77
N LYS A 24 22.40 10.36 29.46
CA LYS A 24 21.83 11.55 28.84
C LYS A 24 22.79 12.01 27.73
N LEU A 25 22.27 12.12 26.51
CA LEU A 25 23.02 12.65 25.38
C LEU A 25 23.59 14.03 25.74
N SER A 26 24.81 14.31 25.29
CA SER A 26 25.42 15.61 25.56
C SER A 26 24.57 16.75 24.96
N PRO A 27 24.56 17.95 25.58
CA PRO A 27 23.79 19.09 25.08
C PRO A 27 23.96 19.39 23.57
N PRO A 28 25.18 19.33 22.98
CA PRO A 28 25.32 19.57 21.54
C PRO A 28 24.68 18.45 20.69
N GLN A 29 24.75 17.19 21.12
CA GLN A 29 24.11 16.08 20.40
C GLN A 29 22.58 16.20 20.39
N LEU A 30 22.01 16.63 21.52
CA LEU A 30 20.58 16.81 21.69
C LEU A 30 20.06 17.97 20.83
N MET A 31 20.82 19.07 20.74
CA MET A 31 20.52 20.21 19.87
C MET A 31 20.58 19.83 18.38
N TRP A 32 21.56 19.01 17.97
CA TRP A 32 21.64 18.48 16.61
C TRP A 32 20.44 17.57 16.28
N LEU A 33 20.07 16.68 17.19
CA LEU A 33 18.95 15.75 17.01
C LEU A 33 17.64 16.51 16.81
N TYR A 34 17.35 17.50 17.67
CA TYR A 34 16.16 18.35 17.53
C TYR A 34 16.17 19.15 16.22
N SER A 35 17.31 19.73 15.84
CA SER A 35 17.43 20.49 14.59
C SER A 35 17.09 19.63 13.37
N ILE A 36 17.66 18.42 13.28
CA ILE A 36 17.43 17.51 12.15
C ILE A 36 15.97 17.03 12.12
N MET A 37 15.39 16.66 13.28
CA MET A 37 14.00 16.21 13.35
C MET A 37 13.00 17.31 12.98
N ILE A 38 13.22 18.55 13.43
CA ILE A 38 12.38 19.69 13.08
C ILE A 38 12.48 19.98 11.58
N PHE A 39 13.70 20.02 11.03
CA PHE A 39 13.91 20.23 9.60
C PHE A 39 13.21 19.16 8.76
N ALA A 40 13.39 17.87 9.11
CA ALA A 40 12.72 16.77 8.44
C ALA A 40 11.19 16.89 8.49
N THR A 41 10.65 17.31 9.64
CA THR A 41 9.20 17.51 9.83
C THR A 41 8.68 18.64 8.95
N VAL A 42 9.40 19.77 8.85
CA VAL A 42 9.03 20.89 7.98
C VAL A 42 9.03 20.48 6.50
N VAL A 43 10.05 19.74 6.07
CA VAL A 43 10.12 19.22 4.69
C VAL A 43 8.95 18.28 4.40
N LYS A 44 8.65 17.33 5.30
CA LYS A 44 7.52 16.41 5.16
C LYS A 44 6.17 17.14 5.14
N LEU A 45 6.02 18.19 5.94
CA LEU A 45 4.82 19.04 5.95
C LEU A 45 4.64 19.78 4.62
N ALA A 46 5.72 20.33 4.05
CA ALA A 46 5.68 21.00 2.75
C ALA A 46 5.30 20.01 1.63
N LEU A 47 5.89 18.81 1.63
CA LEU A 47 5.54 17.74 0.70
C LEU A 47 4.08 17.30 0.86
N TRP A 48 3.58 17.19 2.09
CA TRP A 48 2.18 16.89 2.35
C TRP A 48 1.24 17.92 1.73
N PHE A 49 1.56 19.22 1.87
CA PHE A 49 0.76 20.30 1.27
C PHE A 49 0.77 20.25 -0.26
N TYR A 50 1.90 19.85 -0.85
CA TYR A 50 2.01 19.65 -2.30
C TYR A 50 1.20 18.43 -2.77
N CYS A 51 1.28 17.30 -2.06
CA CYS A 51 0.63 16.05 -2.47
C CYS A 51 -0.88 16.03 -2.21
N ARG A 52 -1.39 16.78 -1.22
CA ARG A 52 -2.83 16.76 -0.85
C ARG A 52 -3.76 17.30 -1.94
N THR A 53 -3.27 18.16 -2.83
CA THR A 53 -4.05 18.78 -3.90
C THR A 53 -4.06 17.94 -5.17
N SER A 54 -3.31 16.84 -5.23
CA SER A 54 -3.24 15.97 -6.40
C SER A 54 -4.50 15.10 -6.55
N GLY A 55 -5.02 15.00 -7.78
CA GLY A 55 -6.17 14.15 -8.11
C GLY A 55 -5.84 12.65 -8.18
N ASN A 56 -4.56 12.26 -8.18
CA ASN A 56 -4.14 10.87 -8.29
C ASN A 56 -4.23 10.15 -6.94
N ASN A 57 -4.94 9.02 -6.90
CA ASN A 57 -5.09 8.19 -5.68
C ASN A 57 -3.73 7.76 -5.09
N ILE A 58 -2.75 7.44 -5.94
CA ILE A 58 -1.40 7.06 -5.53
C ILE A 58 -0.69 8.23 -4.83
N VAL A 59 -0.78 9.45 -5.38
CA VAL A 59 -0.16 10.64 -4.77
C VAL A 59 -0.86 11.01 -3.46
N ARG A 60 -2.18 10.80 -3.37
CA ARG A 60 -2.94 10.95 -2.12
C ARG A 60 -2.55 9.93 -1.05
N ALA A 61 -2.19 8.70 -1.44
CA ALA A 61 -1.63 7.72 -0.50
C ALA A 61 -0.27 8.18 0.05
N TYR A 62 0.60 8.72 -0.80
CA TYR A 62 1.85 9.37 -0.37
C TYR A 62 1.60 10.61 0.52
N ALA A 63 0.56 11.39 0.25
CA ALA A 63 0.18 12.50 1.12
C ALA A 63 -0.21 12.00 2.52
N LYS A 64 -1.04 10.94 2.63
CA LYS A 64 -1.39 10.34 3.92
C LYS A 64 -0.14 9.87 4.66
N ASP A 65 0.78 9.20 3.97
CA ASP A 65 2.07 8.76 4.52
C ASP A 65 2.87 9.92 5.14
N HIS A 66 3.07 11.01 4.38
CA HIS A 66 3.80 12.17 4.87
C HIS A 66 3.11 12.88 6.04
N TYR A 67 1.78 12.92 6.06
CA TYR A 67 1.02 13.45 7.20
C TYR A 67 1.27 12.63 8.46
N PHE A 68 1.25 11.29 8.36
CA PHE A 68 1.53 10.43 9.49
C PHE A 68 2.97 10.60 9.99
N ASP A 69 3.95 10.75 9.10
CA ASP A 69 5.35 11.05 9.48
C ASP A 69 5.47 12.35 10.28
N VAL A 70 4.73 13.40 9.89
CA VAL A 70 4.71 14.66 10.63
C VAL A 70 4.12 14.46 12.02
N VAL A 71 2.98 13.75 12.12
CA VAL A 71 2.32 13.49 13.41
C VAL A 71 3.24 12.68 14.33
N THR A 72 3.87 11.62 13.83
CA THR A 72 4.73 10.77 14.66
C THR A 72 6.00 11.49 15.11
N ASN A 73 6.61 12.31 14.24
CA ASN A 73 7.76 13.14 14.63
C ASN A 73 7.40 14.19 15.69
N VAL A 74 6.25 14.86 15.56
CA VAL A 74 5.80 15.88 16.54
C VAL A 74 5.47 15.24 17.88
N VAL A 75 4.75 14.11 17.88
CA VAL A 75 4.41 13.39 19.11
C VAL A 75 5.67 12.80 19.76
N GLY A 76 6.60 12.24 18.98
CA GLY A 76 7.87 11.73 19.48
C GLY A 76 8.74 12.83 20.10
N LEU A 77 8.81 14.00 19.47
CA LEU A 77 9.51 15.16 20.02
C LEU A 77 8.87 15.64 21.33
N ALA A 78 7.53 15.73 21.37
CA ALA A 78 6.81 16.10 22.58
C ALA A 78 7.04 15.10 23.72
N ALA A 79 6.98 13.80 23.44
CA ALA A 79 7.26 12.76 24.43
C ALA A 79 8.68 12.87 25.00
N ALA A 80 9.68 13.11 24.13
CA ALA A 80 11.07 13.28 24.55
C ALA A 80 11.27 14.52 25.44
N VAL A 81 10.67 15.66 25.07
CA VAL A 81 10.75 16.90 25.87
C VAL A 81 10.03 16.75 27.22
N LEU A 82 8.83 16.14 27.22
CA LEU A 82 8.07 15.90 28.45
C LEU A 82 8.76 14.88 29.37
N GLY A 83 9.42 13.86 28.80
CA GLY A 83 10.22 12.90 29.55
C GLY A 83 11.44 13.52 30.24
N ASP A 84 12.06 14.53 29.63
CA ASP A 84 13.20 15.24 30.24
C ASP A 84 12.76 16.24 31.32
N MET A 85 11.60 16.90 31.17
CA MET A 85 11.13 17.91 32.13
C MET A 85 10.35 17.35 33.34
N PHE A 86 9.58 16.27 33.18
CA PHE A 86 8.64 15.81 34.21
C PHE A 86 9.06 14.51 34.89
N TYR A 87 8.90 13.36 34.20
CA TYR A 87 9.16 12.05 34.78
C TYR A 87 9.74 11.08 33.73
N TRP A 88 10.75 10.31 34.15
CA TRP A 88 11.48 9.37 33.30
C TRP A 88 10.62 8.30 32.61
N TRP A 89 9.45 7.96 33.18
CA TRP A 89 8.54 6.94 32.64
C TRP A 89 7.63 7.48 31.52
N ILE A 90 7.55 8.81 31.33
CA ILE A 90 6.70 9.42 30.30
C ILE A 90 7.24 9.11 28.89
N ASP A 91 8.57 9.14 28.71
CA ASP A 91 9.22 8.82 27.43
C ASP A 91 8.93 7.37 26.97
N PRO A 92 9.16 6.31 27.77
CA PRO A 92 8.84 4.95 27.36
C PRO A 92 7.33 4.69 27.18
N VAL A 93 6.47 5.30 28.01
CA VAL A 93 5.00 5.19 27.81
C VAL A 93 4.56 5.88 26.53
N GLY A 94 5.09 7.09 26.26
CA GLY A 94 4.85 7.82 25.02
C GLY A 94 5.31 7.03 23.79
N ALA A 95 6.47 6.39 23.86
CA ALA A 95 7.00 5.53 22.80
C ALA A 95 6.13 4.28 22.56
N ILE A 96 5.58 3.64 23.61
CA ILE A 96 4.65 2.52 23.47
C ILE A 96 3.36 2.95 22.77
N VAL A 97 2.75 4.05 23.21
CA VAL A 97 1.52 4.59 22.59
C VAL A 97 1.77 4.95 21.13
N LEU A 98 2.90 5.61 20.84
CA LEU A 98 3.29 5.98 19.49
C LEU A 98 3.55 4.77 18.60
N ALA A 99 4.15 3.71 19.13
CA ALA A 99 4.39 2.47 18.41
C ALA A 99 3.09 1.76 18.03
N VAL A 100 2.15 1.64 18.98
CA VAL A 100 0.81 1.07 18.70
C VAL A 100 0.10 1.89 17.64
N TYR A 101 0.08 3.21 17.80
CA TYR A 101 -0.53 4.13 16.82
C TYR A 101 0.10 3.99 15.42
N THR A 102 1.42 3.86 15.34
CA THR A 102 2.13 3.67 14.08
C THR A 102 1.72 2.36 13.43
N ILE A 103 1.70 1.25 14.19
CA ILE A 103 1.33 -0.07 13.67
C ILE A 103 -0.12 -0.08 13.15
N THR A 104 -1.07 0.49 13.90
CA THR A 104 -2.47 0.52 13.49
C THR A 104 -2.67 1.33 12.20
N ASN A 105 -2.11 2.53 12.11
CA ASN A 105 -2.27 3.38 10.92
C ASN A 105 -1.57 2.80 9.69
N TRP A 106 -0.38 2.20 9.87
CA TRP A 106 0.34 1.55 8.78
C TRP A 106 -0.37 0.31 8.27
N SER A 107 -1.03 -0.47 9.14
CA SER A 107 -1.78 -1.64 8.71
C SER A 107 -2.91 -1.28 7.73
N GLY A 108 -3.67 -0.21 8.00
CA GLY A 108 -4.72 0.29 7.11
C GLY A 108 -4.16 0.82 5.79
N THR A 109 -3.05 1.55 5.85
CA THR A 109 -2.39 2.11 4.65
C THR A 109 -1.80 1.01 3.76
N VAL A 110 -1.24 -0.05 4.36
CA VAL A 110 -0.76 -1.23 3.63
C VAL A 110 -1.92 -1.93 2.95
N TRP A 111 -3.08 -2.05 3.60
CA TRP A 111 -4.26 -2.65 3.00
C TRP A 111 -4.74 -1.88 1.76
N GLU A 112 -4.89 -0.56 1.86
CA GLU A 112 -5.28 0.30 0.72
C GLU A 112 -4.28 0.19 -0.44
N ASN A 113 -2.98 0.19 -0.16
CA ASN A 113 -1.94 0.08 -1.18
C ASN A 113 -1.84 -1.34 -1.77
N ALA A 114 -2.03 -2.39 -0.97
CA ALA A 114 -2.04 -3.78 -1.43
C ALA A 114 -3.20 -4.01 -2.40
N VAL A 115 -4.38 -3.49 -2.08
CA VAL A 115 -5.55 -3.50 -2.97
C VAL A 115 -5.24 -2.80 -4.30
N SER A 116 -4.58 -1.63 -4.25
CA SER A 116 -4.17 -0.93 -5.46
C SER A 116 -3.11 -1.68 -6.29
N LEU A 117 -2.27 -2.52 -5.66
CA LEU A 117 -1.21 -3.30 -6.33
C LEU A 117 -1.73 -4.61 -6.95
N VAL A 118 -2.66 -5.28 -6.27
CA VAL A 118 -3.30 -6.51 -6.77
C VAL A 118 -4.24 -6.19 -7.94
N GLY A 119 -4.67 -4.94 -8.06
CA GLY A 119 -5.53 -4.46 -9.12
C GLY A 119 -6.98 -4.78 -8.81
N GLU A 120 -7.75 -3.73 -8.56
CA GLU A 120 -9.19 -3.84 -8.36
C GLU A 120 -9.86 -4.37 -9.64
N SER A 121 -10.86 -5.23 -9.48
CA SER A 121 -11.61 -5.73 -10.64
C SER A 121 -12.42 -4.59 -11.26
N ALA A 122 -12.44 -4.52 -12.58
CA ALA A 122 -13.23 -3.51 -13.26
C ALA A 122 -14.72 -3.62 -12.88
N PRO A 123 -15.45 -2.49 -12.78
CA PRO A 123 -16.86 -2.51 -12.40
C PRO A 123 -17.69 -3.37 -13.37
N PRO A 124 -18.79 -3.98 -12.90
CA PRO A 124 -19.57 -4.93 -13.67
C PRO A 124 -20.10 -4.33 -14.99
N GLU A 125 -20.38 -3.02 -15.04
CA GLU A 125 -20.80 -2.39 -16.31
C GLU A 125 -19.67 -2.38 -17.36
N MET A 126 -18.42 -2.20 -16.94
CA MET A 126 -17.25 -2.25 -17.82
C MET A 126 -17.03 -3.68 -18.33
N LEU A 127 -17.15 -4.67 -17.45
CA LEU A 127 -17.04 -6.09 -17.82
C LEU A 127 -18.13 -6.50 -18.82
N GLN A 128 -19.36 -6.02 -18.65
CA GLN A 128 -20.45 -6.28 -19.60
C GLN A 128 -20.18 -5.67 -20.98
N LYS A 129 -19.72 -4.41 -21.04
CA LYS A 129 -19.34 -3.75 -22.30
C LYS A 129 -18.20 -4.48 -23.01
N LEU A 130 -17.17 -4.89 -22.26
CA LEU A 130 -16.04 -5.68 -22.79
C LEU A 130 -16.52 -7.03 -23.32
N THR A 131 -17.41 -7.70 -22.60
CA THR A 131 -18.00 -8.99 -23.02
C THR A 131 -18.79 -8.83 -24.32
N TYR A 132 -19.60 -7.78 -24.42
CA TYR A 132 -20.38 -7.48 -25.62
C TYR A 132 -19.48 -7.20 -26.83
N LEU A 133 -18.46 -6.37 -26.66
CA LEU A 133 -17.46 -6.07 -27.68
C LEU A 133 -16.72 -7.34 -28.12
N ALA A 134 -16.32 -8.19 -27.17
CA ALA A 134 -15.61 -9.44 -27.46
C ALA A 134 -16.44 -10.41 -28.30
N ILE A 135 -17.74 -10.58 -27.99
CA ILE A 135 -18.65 -11.45 -28.76
C ILE A 135 -18.88 -10.88 -30.17
N ARG A 136 -18.95 -9.55 -30.30
CA ARG A 136 -19.24 -8.89 -31.58
C ARG A 136 -18.00 -8.70 -32.46
N HIS A 137 -16.79 -8.93 -31.93
CA HIS A 137 -15.54 -8.66 -32.62
C HIS A 137 -15.32 -9.58 -33.84
N ASP A 138 -15.68 -10.87 -33.73
CA ASP A 138 -15.43 -11.85 -34.79
C ASP A 138 -16.52 -12.96 -34.77
N PRO A 139 -17.16 -13.27 -35.91
CA PRO A 139 -18.20 -14.30 -36.00
C PRO A 139 -17.71 -15.73 -35.71
N GLN A 140 -16.39 -15.97 -35.66
CA GLN A 140 -15.81 -17.25 -35.23
C GLN A 140 -15.87 -17.45 -33.69
N ILE A 141 -16.13 -16.39 -32.92
CA ILE A 141 -16.27 -16.44 -31.46
C ILE A 141 -17.69 -16.88 -31.12
N LYS A 142 -17.87 -18.18 -30.84
CA LYS A 142 -19.18 -18.73 -30.46
C LYS A 142 -19.51 -18.60 -28.99
N ARG A 143 -18.48 -18.53 -28.13
CA ARG A 143 -18.63 -18.46 -26.68
C ARG A 143 -17.40 -17.78 -26.06
N VAL A 144 -17.66 -16.87 -25.13
CA VAL A 144 -16.64 -16.31 -24.23
C VAL A 144 -16.75 -17.06 -22.90
N ASP A 145 -15.65 -17.67 -22.46
CA ASP A 145 -15.61 -18.50 -21.26
C ASP A 145 -15.32 -17.67 -20.02
N THR A 146 -14.45 -16.67 -20.12
CA THR A 146 -14.10 -15.79 -19.01
C THR A 146 -13.61 -14.44 -19.53
N VAL A 147 -14.15 -13.35 -18.97
CA VAL A 147 -13.62 -12.00 -19.13
C VAL A 147 -13.11 -11.54 -17.77
N ARG A 148 -11.83 -11.20 -17.70
CA ARG A 148 -11.22 -10.60 -16.51
C ARG A 148 -10.64 -9.26 -16.91
N ALA A 149 -11.01 -8.22 -16.16
CA ALA A 149 -10.41 -6.91 -16.29
C ALA A 149 -9.98 -6.41 -14.91
N TYR A 150 -8.75 -5.92 -14.83
CA TYR A 150 -8.15 -5.40 -13.61
C TYR A 150 -7.61 -4.00 -13.86
N THR A 151 -7.76 -3.10 -12.88
CA THR A 151 -7.15 -1.77 -12.91
C THR A 151 -5.66 -1.88 -12.64
N PHE A 152 -4.84 -1.25 -13.48
CA PHE A 152 -3.41 -1.09 -13.27
C PHE A 152 -3.04 0.39 -13.44
N GLY A 153 -3.02 1.13 -12.32
CA GLY A 153 -2.87 2.58 -12.36
C GLY A 153 -4.03 3.26 -13.11
N VAL A 154 -3.73 3.92 -14.23
CA VAL A 154 -4.72 4.60 -15.10
C VAL A 154 -5.22 3.72 -16.25
N LEU A 155 -4.70 2.50 -16.40
CA LEU A 155 -5.02 1.59 -17.49
C LEU A 155 -5.81 0.38 -16.97
N TYR A 156 -6.51 -0.30 -17.88
CA TYR A 156 -7.15 -1.59 -17.60
C TYR A 156 -6.39 -2.70 -18.32
N PHE A 157 -5.96 -3.72 -17.58
CA PHE A 157 -5.47 -4.96 -18.15
C PHE A 157 -6.64 -5.92 -18.33
N VAL A 158 -6.93 -6.32 -19.57
CA VAL A 158 -8.07 -7.16 -19.92
C VAL A 158 -7.57 -8.49 -20.49
N SER A 159 -7.97 -9.60 -19.87
CA SER A 159 -7.75 -10.96 -20.33
C SER A 159 -9.08 -11.60 -20.70
N ILE A 160 -9.20 -12.04 -21.95
CA ILE A 160 -10.42 -12.66 -22.49
C ILE A 160 -10.08 -14.08 -22.94
N LEU A 161 -10.75 -15.06 -22.35
CA LEU A 161 -10.70 -16.45 -22.79
C LEU A 161 -11.94 -16.76 -23.61
N SER A 162 -11.73 -17.13 -24.87
CA SER A 162 -12.80 -17.49 -25.81
C SER A 162 -12.48 -18.84 -26.45
N SER A 163 -13.39 -19.80 -26.32
CA SER A 163 -13.32 -21.05 -27.07
C SER A 163 -13.64 -20.82 -28.55
N ARG A 164 -12.59 -20.71 -29.37
CA ARG A 164 -12.71 -20.96 -30.81
C ARG A 164 -12.67 -22.48 -30.99
N ARG A 165 -13.79 -23.12 -31.34
CA ARG A 165 -13.65 -24.43 -32.00
C ARG A 165 -13.02 -24.15 -33.36
N THR A 166 -11.71 -24.34 -33.47
CA THR A 166 -11.10 -24.74 -34.73
C THR A 166 -11.74 -26.08 -35.10
N CYS A 167 -12.85 -26.03 -35.84
CA CYS A 167 -13.34 -27.20 -36.55
C CYS A 167 -12.29 -27.50 -37.61
N HIS A 168 -11.27 -28.24 -37.19
CA HIS A 168 -10.22 -28.73 -38.06
C HIS A 168 -10.92 -29.57 -39.12
N SER A 169 -10.98 -29.06 -40.34
CA SER A 169 -11.28 -29.85 -41.54
C SER A 169 -10.18 -30.91 -41.69
N ARG A 170 -10.26 -32.00 -40.93
CA ARG A 170 -9.73 -33.30 -41.31
C ARG A 170 -10.86 -34.04 -42.01
N ARG A 171 -11.13 -33.68 -43.28
CA ARG A 171 -11.62 -34.68 -44.22
C ARG A 171 -10.47 -35.66 -44.45
N ARG A 172 -10.45 -36.77 -43.71
CA ARG A 172 -9.85 -38.01 -44.18
C ARG A 172 -11.02 -38.89 -44.65
N MET A 173 -10.95 -39.27 -45.92
CA MET A 173 -11.86 -40.22 -46.57
C MET A 173 -11.97 -41.53 -45.78
N PRO A 174 -13.05 -42.30 -45.99
CA PRO A 174 -12.94 -43.74 -46.11
C PRO A 174 -12.77 -44.12 -47.60
N LEU A 175 -11.68 -44.84 -47.88
CA LEU A 175 -11.60 -45.75 -49.01
C LEU A 175 -12.24 -47.06 -48.58
N GLU A 176 -13.35 -47.45 -49.21
CA GLU A 176 -13.74 -48.85 -49.47
C GLU A 176 -15.01 -48.87 -50.34
N ASN A 177 -15.34 -49.81 -51.20
CA ASN A 177 -14.65 -50.59 -52.23
C ASN A 177 -15.79 -51.29 -53.01
N HIS A 178 -15.66 -51.40 -54.32
CA HIS A 178 -16.17 -52.49 -55.16
C HIS A 178 -17.70 -52.75 -55.37
N SER A 179 -18.06 -52.72 -56.67
CA SER A 179 -18.86 -53.71 -57.41
C SER A 179 -20.34 -53.95 -57.08
N ARG A 180 -21.25 -53.40 -57.90
CA ARG A 180 -22.01 -54.12 -58.95
C ARG A 180 -22.75 -53.12 -59.84
#